data_AF-A0AAD8AQK6-F1
#
_entry.id   AF-A0AAD8AQK6-F1
#
_cell.length_a   1.000
_cell.length_b   1.000
_cell.length_c   1.000
_cell.angle_alpha   90.00
_cell.angle_beta   90.00
_cell.angle_gamma   90.00
#
_symmetry.space_group_name_H-M   'P 1'
#
loop_
_entity.id
_entity.type
_entity.pdbx_description
1 polymer ?
#
loop_
_entity_poly.entity_id
_entity_poly.type
_entity_poly.pdbx_seq_one_letter_code
_entity_poly.pdbx_strand_id
1 'polypeptide(L)'
;MRIECKCHGVSGSCEMKTCWKAMPIFSTVGTILKDKFDGATEVKPHDSSELVPLNPQFKPHTDQDLVYMEASPDFCEADPKTGSRGTHGRFCNKTSKAIDGCELMCCGRGFTTRQIKVMERCKCKFHWCCSVKCKTCERTIDEHICI
;
A
#
# COMPACT_ATOMS: atom_id res chain seq x y z
N MET A 1 8.15 13.33 12.41
CA MET A 1 7.18 14.38 12.83
C MET A 1 7.33 15.59 11.94
N ARG A 2 6.27 16.37 11.75
CA ARG A 2 6.33 17.63 10.98
C ARG A 2 5.84 18.79 11.83
N ILE A 3 6.28 20.01 11.52
CA ILE A 3 5.73 21.21 12.12
C ILE A 3 4.51 21.60 11.31
N GLU A 4 3.35 21.66 11.96
CA GLU A 4 2.14 22.25 11.42
C GLU A 4 1.90 23.59 12.10
N CYS A 5 1.38 24.55 11.35
CA CYS A 5 1.08 25.88 11.86
C CYS A 5 -0.33 26.29 11.45
N LYS A 6 -1.01 27.02 12.33
CA LYS A 6 -2.26 27.70 12.02
C LYS A 6 -2.07 29.21 12.11
N CYS A 7 -2.53 29.91 11.09
CA CYS A 7 -2.44 31.37 10.99
C CYS A 7 -3.70 32.01 11.55
N HIS A 8 -3.52 33.10 12.31
CA HIS A 8 -4.58 33.76 13.06
C HIS A 8 -4.56 35.29 12.91
N GLY A 9 -3.78 35.83 11.98
CA GLY A 9 -3.77 37.26 11.68
C GLY A 9 -5.03 37.72 10.95
N VAL A 10 -5.15 39.04 10.77
CA VAL A 10 -6.33 39.68 10.16
C VAL A 10 -6.59 39.07 8.78
N SER A 11 -7.84 38.70 8.49
CA SER A 11 -8.25 38.05 7.25
C SER A 11 -7.51 36.75 6.91
N GLY A 12 -6.95 36.06 7.92
CA GLY A 12 -6.17 34.84 7.74
C GLY A 12 -4.69 35.09 7.44
N SER A 13 -4.16 36.30 7.67
CA SER A 13 -2.72 36.57 7.54
C SER A 13 -1.90 35.68 8.49
N CYS A 14 -0.67 35.35 8.09
CA CYS A 14 0.26 34.54 8.88
C CYS A 14 1.30 35.37 9.66
N GLU A 15 1.07 36.70 9.81
CA GLU A 15 1.91 37.58 10.65
C GLU A 15 1.93 37.08 12.10
N MET A 16 0.80 36.55 12.57
CA MET A 16 0.71 35.77 13.80
C MET A 16 0.29 34.33 13.47
N LYS A 17 1.07 33.37 13.93
CA LYS A 17 0.79 31.94 13.77
C LYS A 17 1.23 31.14 14.99
N THR A 18 0.53 30.05 15.25
CA THR A 18 0.91 29.08 16.30
C THR A 18 1.28 27.78 15.61
N CYS A 19 2.42 27.20 16.00
CA CYS A 19 2.93 25.97 15.42
C CYS A 19 3.06 24.87 16.48
N TRP A 20 2.86 23.62 16.08
CA TRP A 20 3.03 22.44 16.93
C TRP A 20 3.65 21.29 16.13
N LYS A 21 4.26 20.33 16.84
CA LYS A 21 4.70 19.07 16.25
C LYS A 21 3.47 18.19 16.01
N ALA A 22 3.23 17.83 14.76
CA ALA A 22 2.17 16.93 14.35
C ALA A 22 2.74 15.63 13.80
N MET A 23 1.98 14.55 13.98
CA MET A 23 2.25 13.31 13.26
C MET A 23 1.89 13.49 11.78
N PRO A 24 2.65 12.87 10.86
CA PRO A 24 2.23 12.82 9.46
C PRO A 24 0.93 12.01 9.32
N ILE A 25 0.29 12.14 8.17
CA ILE A 25 -0.79 11.22 7.81
C ILE A 25 -0.27 9.79 7.79
N PHE A 26 -1.07 8.84 8.28
CA PHE A 26 -0.62 7.47 8.47
C PHE A 26 -0.19 6.78 7.17
N SER A 27 -0.76 7.17 6.02
CA SER A 27 -0.33 6.68 4.71
C SER A 27 1.14 6.97 4.42
N THR A 28 1.67 8.13 4.84
CA THR A 28 3.10 8.45 4.72
C THR A 28 3.96 7.51 5.55
N VAL A 29 3.51 7.17 6.77
CA VAL A 29 4.21 6.18 7.61
C VAL A 29 4.18 4.80 6.94
N GLY A 30 3.03 4.41 6.40
CA GLY A 30 2.87 3.15 5.66
C GLY A 30 3.80 3.05 4.46
N THR A 31 3.92 4.11 3.65
CA THR A 31 4.86 4.15 2.52
C THR A 31 6.31 4.00 2.99
N ILE A 32 6.73 4.76 4.02
CA ILE A 32 8.09 4.66 4.57
C ILE A 32 8.39 3.24 5.05
N LEU A 33 7.47 2.61 5.77
CA LEU A 33 7.63 1.24 6.26
C LEU A 33 7.60 0.22 5.11
N LYS A 34 6.81 0.45 4.06
CA LYS A 34 6.78 -0.42 2.87
C LYS A 34 8.09 -0.36 2.10
N ASP A 35 8.70 0.82 1.95
CA ASP A 35 10.01 0.97 1.32
C ASP A 35 11.09 0.25 2.13
N LYS A 36 11.03 0.34 3.47
CA LYS A 36 11.92 -0.41 4.36
C LYS A 36 11.68 -1.92 4.33
N PHE A 37 10.44 -2.36 4.12
CA PHE A 37 10.10 -3.76 3.95
C PHE A 37 10.68 -4.31 2.64
N ASP A 38 10.61 -3.55 1.54
CA ASP A 38 11.17 -3.95 0.24
C ASP A 38 12.71 -3.99 0.25
N GLY A 39 13.34 -3.18 1.10
CA GLY A 39 14.79 -3.16 1.32
C GLY A 39 15.26 -3.94 2.55
N ALA A 40 14.41 -4.77 3.15
CA ALA A 40 14.76 -5.48 4.38
C ALA A 40 15.93 -6.44 4.15
N THR A 41 16.84 -6.55 5.13
CA THR A 41 18.07 -7.34 4.98
C THR A 41 17.97 -8.66 5.73
N GLU A 42 18.33 -9.75 5.06
CA GLU A 42 18.49 -11.06 5.70
C GLU A 42 19.73 -11.07 6.59
N VAL A 43 19.57 -11.49 7.85
CA VAL A 43 20.63 -11.51 8.85
C VAL A 43 20.77 -12.87 9.50
N LYS A 44 21.95 -13.15 10.03
CA LYS A 44 22.25 -14.34 10.84
C LYS A 44 22.89 -13.94 12.16
N PRO A 45 22.76 -14.75 13.22
CA PRO A 45 23.53 -14.56 14.44
C PRO A 45 25.03 -14.71 14.16
N HIS A 46 25.83 -13.74 14.60
CA HIS A 46 27.29 -13.88 14.64
C HIS A 46 27.76 -14.30 16.03
N ASP A 47 27.17 -13.69 17.06
CA ASP A 47 27.40 -13.94 18.49
C ASP A 47 26.07 -13.89 19.28
N SER A 48 26.12 -14.01 20.61
CA SER A 48 24.93 -14.06 21.49
C SER A 48 24.03 -12.81 21.44
N SER A 49 24.46 -11.71 20.80
CA SER A 49 23.68 -10.46 20.72
C SER A 49 23.86 -9.68 19.42
N GLU A 50 24.64 -10.17 18.45
CA GLU A 50 24.91 -9.44 17.21
C GLU A 50 24.34 -10.17 15.99
N LEU A 51 23.52 -9.44 15.22
CA LEU A 51 22.99 -9.88 13.94
C LEU A 51 23.83 -9.25 12.82
N VAL A 52 24.36 -10.07 11.93
CA VAL A 52 25.13 -9.61 10.77
C VAL A 52 24.41 -9.98 9.48
N PRO A 53 24.53 -9.17 8.41
CA PRO A 53 23.97 -9.53 7.11
C PRO A 53 24.42 -10.92 6.66
N LEU A 54 23.48 -11.71 6.13
CA LEU A 54 23.77 -13.03 5.58
C LEU A 54 24.75 -12.92 4.39
N ASN A 55 24.55 -11.90 3.54
CA ASN A 55 25.45 -11.54 2.46
C ASN A 55 26.43 -10.42 2.91
N PRO A 56 27.75 -10.70 2.97
CA PRO A 56 28.76 -9.73 3.43
C PRO A 56 28.91 -8.48 2.55
N GLN A 57 28.40 -8.49 1.31
CA GLN A 57 28.45 -7.32 0.44
C GLN A 57 27.41 -6.26 0.80
N PHE A 58 26.41 -6.62 1.61
CA PHE A 58 25.41 -5.67 2.08
C PHE A 58 25.93 -4.87 3.27
N LYS A 59 25.46 -3.63 3.35
CA LYS A 59 25.80 -2.73 4.46
C LYS A 59 25.18 -3.26 5.76
N PRO A 60 25.82 -3.04 6.91
CA PRO A 60 25.19 -3.28 8.20
C PRO A 60 23.86 -2.51 8.32
N HIS A 61 22.90 -3.12 9.00
CA HIS A 61 21.60 -2.51 9.26
C HIS A 61 21.71 -1.40 10.32
N THR A 62 20.79 -0.45 10.27
CA THR A 62 20.63 0.59 11.31
C THR A 62 19.42 0.28 12.19
N ASP A 63 19.29 0.98 13.34
CA ASP A 63 18.13 0.88 14.23
C ASP A 63 16.79 1.24 13.56
N GLN A 64 16.84 1.87 12.39
CA GLN A 64 15.65 2.24 11.63
C GLN A 64 15.29 1.20 10.58
N ASP A 65 16.14 0.23 10.29
CA ASP A 65 15.94 -0.71 9.19
C ASP A 65 15.22 -1.98 9.65
N LEU A 66 14.54 -2.63 8.70
CA LEU A 66 13.88 -3.90 8.94
C LEU A 66 14.85 -5.03 8.56
N VAL A 67 14.94 -6.03 9.42
CA VAL A 67 15.76 -7.23 9.22
C VAL A 67 14.91 -8.49 9.40
N TYR A 68 15.30 -9.57 8.74
CA TYR A 68 14.65 -10.87 8.87
C TYR A 68 15.70 -11.99 8.92
N MET A 69 15.37 -13.11 9.56
CA MET A 69 16.29 -14.27 9.69
C MET A 69 15.86 -15.47 8.84
N GLU A 70 14.58 -15.55 8.49
CA GLU A 70 14.00 -16.66 7.75
C GLU A 70 13.35 -16.15 6.46
N ALA A 71 13.64 -16.82 5.36
CA ALA A 71 13.02 -16.53 4.07
C ALA A 71 11.49 -16.68 4.17
N SER A 72 10.77 -15.78 3.50
CA SER A 72 9.31 -15.87 3.40
C SER A 72 8.89 -17.12 2.63
N PRO A 73 7.80 -17.80 3.04
CA PRO A 73 7.28 -18.95 2.32
C PRO A 73 6.69 -18.53 0.97
N ASP A 74 6.36 -19.51 0.14
CA ASP A 74 5.52 -19.28 -1.03
C ASP A 74 4.06 -19.02 -0.60
N PHE A 75 3.49 -17.91 -1.07
CA PHE A 75 2.12 -17.50 -0.77
C PHE A 75 1.13 -17.83 -1.89
N CYS A 76 1.56 -18.51 -2.96
CA CYS A 76 0.72 -18.85 -4.08
C CYS A 76 -0.42 -19.82 -3.72
N GLU A 77 -0.10 -20.85 -2.95
CA GLU A 77 -1.03 -21.89 -2.50
C GLU A 77 -1.42 -21.69 -1.03
N ALA A 78 -2.56 -22.27 -0.65
CA ALA A 78 -3.00 -22.25 0.73
C ALA A 78 -2.11 -23.18 1.58
N ASP A 79 -1.50 -22.63 2.62
CA ASP A 79 -0.69 -23.38 3.57
C ASP A 79 -1.16 -23.10 5.01
N PRO A 80 -1.86 -24.05 5.64
CA PRO A 80 -2.32 -23.93 7.02
C PRO A 80 -1.19 -23.79 8.04
N LYS A 81 0.03 -24.26 7.75
CA LYS A 81 1.16 -24.21 8.69
C LYS A 81 1.67 -22.80 8.88
N THR A 82 1.78 -22.05 7.79
CA THR A 82 2.17 -20.63 7.80
C THR A 82 0.97 -19.69 7.98
N GLY A 83 -0.25 -20.20 7.83
CA GLY A 83 -1.48 -19.41 7.84
C GLY A 83 -1.77 -18.70 6.51
N SER A 84 -1.00 -19.01 5.46
CA SER A 84 -1.24 -18.50 4.11
C SER A 84 -2.56 -19.06 3.55
N ARG A 85 -3.42 -18.17 3.02
CA ARG A 85 -4.66 -18.56 2.34
C ARG A 85 -4.51 -18.85 0.85
N GLY A 86 -3.32 -18.63 0.29
CA GLY A 86 -3.09 -18.69 -1.15
C GLY A 86 -3.65 -17.48 -1.90
N THR A 87 -3.47 -17.48 -3.22
CA THR A 87 -3.94 -16.39 -4.10
C THR A 87 -5.17 -16.72 -4.94
N HIS A 88 -5.72 -17.93 -4.81
CA HIS A 88 -6.97 -18.34 -5.46
C HIS A 88 -8.13 -17.40 -5.13
N GLY A 89 -8.91 -17.02 -6.13
CA GLY A 89 -10.07 -16.14 -5.95
C GLY A 89 -9.74 -14.67 -5.65
N ARG A 90 -8.46 -14.26 -5.68
CA ARG A 90 -8.07 -12.85 -5.52
C ARG A 90 -8.26 -12.08 -6.82
N PHE A 91 -8.59 -10.79 -6.70
CA PHE A 91 -8.58 -9.88 -7.83
C PHE A 91 -7.16 -9.59 -8.29
N CYS A 92 -6.98 -9.49 -9.60
CA CYS A 92 -5.72 -9.12 -10.21
C CYS A 92 -5.90 -8.01 -11.25
N ASN A 93 -4.82 -7.30 -11.54
CA ASN A 93 -4.80 -6.22 -12.50
C ASN A 93 -4.17 -6.70 -13.82
N LYS A 94 -4.96 -6.80 -14.89
CA LYS A 94 -4.47 -7.30 -16.19
C LYS A 94 -3.44 -6.37 -16.86
N THR A 95 -3.49 -5.06 -16.58
CA THR A 95 -2.59 -4.08 -17.23
C THR A 95 -1.29 -3.86 -16.44
N SER A 96 -1.25 -4.25 -15.16
CA SER A 96 -0.06 -4.12 -14.34
C SER A 96 0.95 -5.23 -14.62
N LYS A 97 2.24 -4.86 -14.63
CA LYS A 97 3.38 -5.80 -14.64
C LYS A 97 4.01 -5.97 -13.25
N ALA A 98 3.49 -5.25 -12.25
CA ALA A 98 3.96 -5.34 -10.87
C ALA A 98 3.28 -6.50 -10.14
N ILE A 99 3.49 -6.60 -8.83
CA ILE A 99 2.99 -7.71 -8.00
C ILE A 99 1.47 -7.86 -8.08
N ASP A 100 0.71 -6.77 -8.30
CA ASP A 100 -0.75 -6.78 -8.49
C ASP A 100 -1.19 -7.28 -9.89
N GLY A 101 -0.23 -7.47 -10.79
CA GLY A 101 -0.41 -8.01 -12.13
C GLY A 101 -0.93 -9.45 -12.12
N CYS A 102 -1.83 -9.81 -13.04
CA CYS A 102 -2.40 -11.16 -13.08
C CYS A 102 -1.38 -12.28 -13.29
N GLU A 103 -0.24 -12.01 -13.94
CA GLU A 103 0.84 -12.99 -14.10
C GLU A 103 1.48 -13.37 -12.75
N LEU A 104 1.75 -12.36 -11.90
CA LEU A 104 2.38 -12.54 -10.60
C LEU A 104 1.37 -12.88 -9.49
N MET A 105 0.25 -12.15 -9.38
CA MET A 105 -0.80 -12.41 -8.38
C MET A 105 -1.34 -13.83 -8.48
N CYS A 106 -1.53 -14.34 -9.69
CA CYS A 106 -2.10 -15.66 -9.94
C CYS A 106 -1.03 -16.74 -10.12
N CYS A 107 0.25 -16.41 -9.90
CA CYS A 107 1.37 -17.35 -9.95
C CYS A 107 1.42 -18.19 -11.24
N GLY A 108 1.08 -17.59 -12.39
CA GLY A 108 1.04 -18.28 -13.67
C GLY A 108 -0.16 -19.22 -13.90
N ARG A 109 -1.08 -19.41 -12.94
CA ARG A 109 -2.27 -20.27 -13.10
C ARG A 109 -3.32 -19.69 -14.06
N GLY A 110 -3.21 -18.41 -14.39
CA GLY A 110 -4.19 -17.68 -15.18
C GLY A 110 -5.31 -17.06 -14.34
N PHE A 111 -6.28 -16.44 -15.01
CA PHE A 111 -7.38 -15.72 -14.38
C PHE A 111 -8.65 -15.80 -15.21
N THR A 112 -9.79 -15.76 -14.53
CA THR A 112 -11.11 -15.63 -15.16
C THR A 112 -11.49 -14.16 -15.24
N THR A 113 -12.13 -13.76 -16.34
CA THR A 113 -12.64 -12.39 -16.52
C THR A 113 -14.15 -12.39 -16.47
N ARG A 114 -14.74 -11.50 -15.66
CA ARG A 114 -16.19 -11.32 -15.54
C ARG A 114 -16.54 -9.86 -15.79
N GLN A 115 -17.51 -9.61 -16.65
CA GLN A 115 -18.07 -8.25 -16.79
C GLN A 115 -19.09 -8.00 -15.70
N ILE A 116 -18.90 -6.92 -14.94
CA ILE A 116 -19.88 -6.45 -13.97
C ILE A 116 -20.34 -5.05 -14.32
N LYS A 117 -21.60 -4.76 -13.98
CA LYS A 117 -22.20 -3.44 -14.14
C LYS A 117 -22.14 -2.72 -12.80
N VAL A 118 -21.34 -1.66 -12.71
CA VAL A 118 -21.21 -0.82 -11.52
C VAL A 118 -22.04 0.46 -11.71
N MET A 119 -22.78 0.83 -10.66
CA MET A 119 -23.56 2.06 -10.64
C MET A 119 -22.72 3.17 -9.99
N GLU A 120 -22.48 4.26 -10.70
CA GLU A 120 -21.69 5.38 -10.22
C GLU A 120 -22.40 6.73 -10.40
N ARG A 121 -22.02 7.72 -9.58
CA ARG A 121 -22.50 9.09 -9.73
C ARG A 121 -21.68 9.77 -10.83
N CYS A 122 -22.36 10.22 -11.86
CA CYS A 122 -21.76 10.84 -13.04
C CYS A 122 -22.44 12.17 -13.36
N LYS A 123 -21.82 12.96 -14.26
CA LYS A 123 -22.39 14.22 -14.80
C LYS A 123 -22.91 15.15 -13.69
N CYS A 124 -22.17 15.23 -12.58
CA CYS A 124 -22.52 16.05 -11.44
C CYS A 124 -22.49 17.54 -11.81
N LYS A 125 -23.58 18.26 -11.53
CA LYS A 125 -23.69 19.70 -11.71
C LYS A 125 -23.92 20.37 -10.37
N PHE A 126 -23.15 21.41 -10.11
CA PHE A 126 -23.38 22.29 -8.98
C PHE A 126 -24.54 23.23 -9.32
N HIS A 127 -25.51 23.34 -8.41
CA HIS A 127 -26.59 24.29 -8.46
C HIS A 127 -26.32 25.37 -7.41
N TRP A 128 -26.19 26.62 -7.88
CA TRP A 128 -25.91 27.76 -7.02
C TRP A 128 -26.93 27.85 -5.88
N CYS A 129 -26.39 27.82 -4.66
CA CYS A 129 -27.08 27.75 -3.36
C CYS A 129 -27.97 26.52 -3.11
N CYS A 130 -27.48 25.39 -2.57
CA CYS A 130 -26.10 24.92 -2.33
C CYS A 130 -26.11 23.39 -2.48
N SER A 131 -26.37 22.89 -3.70
CA SER A 131 -26.49 21.43 -3.90
C SER A 131 -25.75 20.95 -5.15
N VAL A 132 -25.14 19.78 -5.03
CA VAL A 132 -24.60 19.05 -6.18
C VAL A 132 -25.63 18.00 -6.56
N LYS A 133 -26.15 18.08 -7.79
CA LYS A 133 -27.04 17.06 -8.34
C LYS A 133 -26.26 16.23 -9.35
N CYS A 134 -26.17 14.93 -9.10
CA CYS A 134 -25.54 13.95 -10.00
C CYS A 134 -26.60 13.05 -10.62
N LYS A 135 -26.29 12.50 -11.80
CA LYS A 135 -27.06 11.40 -12.37
C LYS A 135 -26.42 10.08 -11.92
N THR A 136 -27.21 9.01 -11.86
CA THR A 136 -26.67 7.66 -11.71
C THR A 136 -26.40 7.10 -13.10
N CYS A 137 -25.15 6.78 -13.39
CA CYS A 137 -24.74 6.09 -14.62
C CYS A 137 -24.41 4.63 -14.32
N GLU A 138 -24.66 3.78 -15.30
CA GLU A 138 -24.18 2.41 -15.33
C GLU A 138 -22.87 2.35 -16.13
N ARG A 139 -21.83 1.74 -15.56
CA ARG A 139 -20.55 1.50 -16.22
C ARG A 139 -20.24 0.01 -16.17
N THR A 140 -19.97 -0.58 -17.32
CA THR A 140 -19.51 -1.97 -17.39
C THR A 140 -18.00 -2.00 -17.18
N ILE A 141 -17.53 -2.82 -16.25
CA ILE A 141 -16.11 -3.06 -15.99
C ILE A 141 -15.80 -4.54 -16.04
N ASP A 142 -14.59 -4.86 -16.49
CA ASP A 142 -14.05 -6.22 -16.46
C ASP A 142 -13.32 -6.43 -15.13
N GLU A 143 -13.77 -7.40 -14.35
CA GLU A 143 -13.07 -7.90 -13.17
C GLU A 143 -12.27 -9.15 -13.54
N HIS A 144 -11.01 -9.21 -13.09
CA HIS A 144 -10.14 -10.36 -13.29
C HIS A 144 -9.85 -11.04 -11.95
N ILE A 145 -10.07 -12.36 -11.88
CA ILE A 145 -9.96 -13.16 -10.66
C ILE A 145 -9.04 -14.35 -10.89
N CYS A 146 -8.06 -14.56 -10.03
CA CYS A 146 -7.13 -15.69 -10.11
C CYS A 146 -7.85 -17.03 -9.97
N ILE A 147 -7.45 -17.99 -10.82
CA ILE A 147 -7.93 -19.38 -10.80
C ILE A 147 -7.31 -20.12 -9.62
#